data_AF-A0A4U0WF47-F1
#
_entry.id   AF-A0A4U0WF47-F1
#
_cell.length_a   1.000
_cell.length_b   1.000
_cell.length_c   1.000
_cell.angle_alpha   90.00
_cell.angle_beta   90.00
_cell.angle_gamma   90.00
#
_symmetry.space_group_name_H-M   'P 1'
#
loop_
_entity.id
_entity.type
_entity.pdbx_description
1 polymer ?
#
loop_
_entity_poly.entity_id
_entity_poly.type
_entity_poly.pdbx_seq_one_letter_code
_entity_poly.pdbx_strand_id
1 'polypeptide(L)'
;MADSSLASRKVEKTYIVEHLDPELEEWSSLEYAAIARESYAAGAKFCLSSVPKELRLPRALQEAKGLHVEHESVEALYADMKQTVCLLDPAATKELSPGDGDRFNVFLFGGILGDDPPRGM
;
A
#
# COMPACT_ATOMS: atom_id res chain seq x y z
N MET A 1 -15.25 20.58 -35.52
CA MET A 1 -15.95 19.58 -34.69
C MET A 1 -14.91 19.02 -33.75
N ALA A 2 -14.95 19.44 -32.49
CA ALA A 2 -14.00 18.98 -31.47
C ALA A 2 -14.37 17.55 -31.08
N ASP A 3 -13.42 16.63 -31.19
CA ASP A 3 -13.57 15.26 -30.71
C ASP A 3 -13.54 15.27 -29.18
N SER A 4 -14.73 15.07 -28.62
CA SER A 4 -15.03 15.04 -27.20
C SER A 4 -15.03 13.58 -26.76
N SER A 5 -13.89 13.07 -26.30
CA SER A 5 -13.80 11.94 -25.35
C SER A 5 -12.33 11.60 -25.04
N LEU A 6 -11.63 12.51 -24.36
CA LEU A 6 -10.60 12.08 -23.41
C LEU A 6 -11.32 11.93 -22.08
N ALA A 7 -12.06 10.83 -21.91
CA ALA A 7 -12.46 10.41 -20.58
C ALA A 7 -11.17 10.36 -19.74
N SER A 8 -11.12 11.14 -18.67
CA SER A 8 -10.02 11.11 -17.71
C SER A 8 -9.76 9.65 -17.35
N ARG A 9 -8.61 9.11 -17.78
CA ARG A 9 -8.16 7.79 -17.33
C ARG A 9 -7.90 7.96 -15.86
N LYS A 10 -8.86 7.54 -15.03
CA LYS A 10 -8.68 7.51 -13.57
C LYS A 10 -7.42 6.69 -13.32
N VAL A 11 -6.36 7.35 -12.87
CA VAL A 11 -5.11 6.66 -12.53
C VAL A 11 -5.43 5.72 -11.39
N GLU A 12 -5.22 4.43 -11.65
CA GLU A 12 -5.40 3.38 -10.66
C GLU A 12 -4.54 3.67 -9.43
N LYS A 13 -5.13 3.51 -8.24
CA LYS A 13 -4.44 3.73 -6.97
C LYS A 13 -3.78 2.45 -6.50
N THR A 14 -2.61 2.59 -5.87
CA THR A 14 -1.90 1.50 -5.20
C THR A 14 -1.76 1.83 -3.72
N TYR A 15 -2.20 0.90 -2.88
CA TYR A 15 -1.95 0.94 -1.44
C TYR A 15 -0.83 -0.06 -1.13
N ILE A 16 0.18 0.38 -0.39
CA ILE A 16 1.32 -0.45 -0.03
C ILE A 16 1.43 -0.52 1.48
N VAL A 17 1.46 -1.72 2.02
CA VAL A 17 1.97 -1.94 3.38
C VAL A 17 3.39 -2.49 3.23
N GLU A 18 4.36 -1.78 3.79
CA GLU A 18 5.73 -2.28 3.85
C GLU A 18 5.88 -3.15 5.10
N HIS A 19 6.02 -4.46 4.90
CA HIS A 19 6.12 -5.42 6.00
C HIS A 19 7.53 -5.39 6.58
N LEU A 20 7.65 -4.91 7.83
CA LEU A 20 8.94 -4.71 8.50
C LEU A 20 9.24 -5.76 9.58
N ASP A 21 8.30 -6.65 9.86
CA ASP A 21 8.48 -7.76 10.78
C ASP A 21 9.05 -8.99 10.07
N PRO A 22 9.90 -9.79 10.74
CA PRO A 22 10.42 -11.03 10.18
C PRO A 22 9.34 -12.12 10.06
N GLU A 23 8.26 -11.97 10.81
CA GLU A 23 7.15 -12.90 10.89
C GLU A 23 5.85 -12.21 10.49
N LEU A 24 4.96 -12.99 9.86
CA LEU A 24 3.63 -12.55 9.53
C LEU A 24 2.61 -13.37 10.33
N GLU A 25 2.19 -12.79 11.44
CA GLU A 25 1.22 -13.41 12.34
C GLU A 25 -0.17 -13.52 11.72
N GLU A 26 -0.99 -14.42 12.29
CA GLU A 26 -2.36 -14.68 11.82
C GLU A 26 -3.20 -13.40 11.81
N TRP A 27 -3.10 -12.58 12.87
CA TRP A 27 -3.85 -11.32 12.96
C TRP A 27 -3.52 -10.36 11.82
N SER A 28 -2.24 -10.04 11.61
CA SER A 28 -1.78 -9.17 10.52
C SER A 28 -2.19 -9.73 9.15
N SER A 29 -2.19 -11.06 8.99
CA SER A 29 -2.64 -11.70 7.75
C SER A 29 -4.12 -11.46 7.46
N LEU A 30 -4.98 -11.42 8.49
CA LEU A 30 -6.41 -11.12 8.33
C LEU A 30 -6.64 -9.66 7.96
N GLU A 31 -5.88 -8.73 8.54
CA GLU A 31 -5.93 -7.31 8.18
C GLU A 31 -5.49 -7.09 6.73
N TYR A 32 -4.35 -7.66 6.33
CA TYR A 32 -3.85 -7.55 4.96
C TYR A 32 -4.81 -8.20 3.94
N ALA A 33 -5.46 -9.32 4.30
CA ALA A 33 -6.49 -9.93 3.46
C ALA A 33 -7.73 -9.03 3.30
N ALA A 34 -8.10 -8.29 4.36
CA ALA A 34 -9.19 -7.31 4.29
C ALA A 34 -8.81 -6.14 3.37
N ILE A 35 -7.60 -5.58 3.51
CA ILE A 35 -7.09 -4.52 2.64
C ILE A 35 -7.07 -4.97 1.17
N ALA A 36 -6.59 -6.19 0.90
CA ALA A 36 -6.57 -6.76 -0.44
C ALA A 36 -7.97 -6.81 -1.07
N ARG A 37 -8.94 -7.35 -0.32
CA ARG A 37 -10.33 -7.48 -0.75
C ARG A 37 -10.97 -6.12 -1.03
N GLU A 38 -10.79 -5.15 -0.15
CA GLU A 38 -11.40 -3.82 -0.26
C GLU A 38 -10.76 -3.00 -1.39
N SER A 39 -9.43 -3.06 -1.52
CA SER A 39 -8.71 -2.44 -2.64
C SER A 39 -9.18 -3.01 -3.98
N TYR A 40 -9.28 -4.34 -4.08
CA TYR A 40 -9.77 -5.01 -5.28
C TYR A 40 -11.21 -4.58 -5.63
N ALA A 41 -12.11 -4.54 -4.65
CA ALA A 41 -13.49 -4.09 -4.84
C ALA A 41 -13.59 -2.62 -5.28
N ALA A 42 -12.65 -1.78 -4.86
CA ALA A 42 -12.56 -0.38 -5.25
C ALA A 42 -11.86 -0.14 -6.61
N GLY A 43 -11.34 -1.19 -7.26
CA GLY A 43 -10.55 -1.07 -8.48
C GLY A 43 -9.17 -0.45 -8.23
N ALA A 44 -8.58 -0.73 -7.07
CA ALA A 44 -7.23 -0.34 -6.67
C ALA A 44 -6.35 -1.58 -6.48
N LYS A 45 -5.03 -1.37 -6.43
CA LYS A 45 -4.06 -2.43 -6.12
C LYS A 45 -3.68 -2.38 -4.65
N PHE A 46 -3.46 -3.57 -4.09
CA PHE A 46 -2.78 -3.72 -2.82
C PHE A 46 -1.46 -4.46 -3.02
N CYS A 47 -0.38 -3.91 -2.47
CA CYS A 47 0.95 -4.51 -2.45
C CYS A 47 1.42 -4.68 -1.00
N LEU A 48 1.92 -5.87 -0.67
CA LEU A 48 2.69 -6.12 0.53
C LEU A 48 4.16 -6.19 0.10
N SER A 49 4.95 -5.17 0.43
CA SER A 49 6.36 -5.06 0.04
C SER A 49 7.31 -5.46 1.17
N SER A 50 8.60 -5.58 0.85
CA SER A 50 9.65 -5.99 1.80
C SER A 50 9.41 -7.35 2.46
N VAL A 51 8.58 -8.21 1.84
CA VAL A 51 8.29 -9.53 2.38
C VAL A 51 9.53 -10.42 2.27
N PRO A 52 10.02 -11.04 3.36
CA PRO A 52 11.15 -11.97 3.28
C PRO A 52 10.86 -13.12 2.30
N LYS A 53 11.85 -13.52 1.49
CA LYS A 53 11.68 -14.58 0.48
C LYS A 53 11.37 -15.93 1.10
N GLU A 54 11.86 -16.15 2.30
CA GLU A 54 11.69 -17.37 3.09
C GLU A 54 10.35 -17.40 3.83
N LEU A 55 9.64 -16.26 3.92
CA LEU A 55 8.35 -16.18 4.58
C LEU A 55 7.29 -16.95 3.78
N ARG A 56 6.65 -17.91 4.43
CA ARG A 56 5.48 -18.59 3.87
C ARG A 56 4.25 -17.75 4.16
N LEU A 57 3.60 -17.26 3.10
CA LEU A 57 2.34 -16.52 3.24
C LEU A 57 1.28 -17.37 3.94
N PRO A 58 0.58 -16.85 4.96
CA PRO A 58 -0.59 -17.49 5.55
C PRO A 58 -1.70 -17.73 4.52
N ARG A 59 -2.55 -18.72 4.79
CA ARG A 59 -3.61 -19.14 3.85
C ARG A 59 -4.53 -17.98 3.45
N ALA A 60 -4.87 -17.11 4.40
CA ALA A 60 -5.72 -15.94 4.18
C ALA A 60 -5.18 -15.03 3.06
N LEU A 61 -3.85 -14.92 2.93
CA LEU A 61 -3.19 -14.11 1.89
C LEU A 61 -3.01 -14.87 0.58
N GLN A 62 -2.75 -16.17 0.62
CA GLN A 62 -2.64 -16.97 -0.61
C GLN A 62 -3.94 -16.94 -1.43
N GLU A 63 -5.09 -16.85 -0.77
CA GLU A 63 -6.41 -16.80 -1.39
C GLU A 63 -6.91 -15.35 -1.62
N ALA A 64 -6.16 -14.34 -1.18
CA ALA A 64 -6.56 -12.93 -1.23
C ALA A 64 -6.50 -12.37 -2.66
N LYS A 65 -7.67 -12.14 -3.26
CA LYS A 65 -7.78 -11.47 -4.57
C LYS A 65 -7.24 -10.04 -4.48
N GLY A 66 -6.44 -9.65 -5.47
CA GLY A 66 -5.89 -8.30 -5.57
C GLY A 66 -4.62 -8.05 -4.75
N LEU A 67 -4.19 -9.02 -3.94
CA LEU A 67 -2.89 -8.97 -3.26
C LEU A 67 -1.75 -9.19 -4.26
N HIS A 68 -0.78 -8.28 -4.22
CA HIS A 68 0.53 -8.43 -4.85
C HIS A 68 1.58 -8.49 -3.75
N VAL A 69 2.54 -9.41 -3.87
CA VAL A 69 3.62 -9.55 -2.88
C VAL A 69 4.93 -9.23 -3.57
N GLU A 70 5.68 -8.32 -2.96
CA GLU A 70 7.00 -7.91 -3.42
C GLU A 70 8.04 -8.16 -2.32
N HIS A 71 9.21 -8.62 -2.73
CA HIS A 71 10.34 -8.86 -1.84
C HIS A 71 11.29 -7.66 -1.74
N GLU A 72 11.11 -6.68 -2.62
CA GLU A 72 11.88 -5.44 -2.65
C GLU A 72 11.21 -4.36 -1.79
N SER A 73 12.01 -3.41 -1.30
CA SER A 73 11.50 -2.26 -0.56
C SER A 73 10.77 -1.28 -1.45
N VAL A 74 9.92 -0.45 -0.84
CA VAL A 74 9.20 0.59 -1.60
C VAL A 74 10.16 1.60 -2.22
N GLU A 75 11.28 1.88 -1.54
CA GLU A 75 12.34 2.74 -2.08
C GLU A 75 12.94 2.20 -3.38
N ALA A 76 13.08 0.87 -3.51
CA ALA A 76 13.58 0.22 -4.71
C ALA A 76 12.51 0.18 -5.81
N LEU A 77 11.30 -0.28 -5.48
CA LEU A 77 10.17 -0.41 -6.41
C LEU A 77 9.78 0.94 -7.06
N TYR A 78 9.95 2.05 -6.34
CA TYR A 78 9.56 3.40 -6.78
C TYR A 78 10.75 4.37 -6.87
N ALA A 79 11.97 3.87 -7.07
CA ALA A 79 13.19 4.69 -7.09
C ALA A 79 13.10 5.91 -8.02
N ASP A 80 12.53 5.74 -9.22
CA ASP A 80 12.38 6.80 -10.24
C ASP A 80 11.04 7.56 -10.16
N MET A 81 10.18 7.19 -9.21
CA MET A 81 8.81 7.72 -9.08
C MET A 81 8.46 8.17 -7.65
N LYS A 82 9.47 8.45 -6.81
CA LYS A 82 9.29 8.83 -5.39
C LYS A 82 8.28 9.96 -5.18
N GLN A 83 8.23 10.93 -6.09
CA GLN A 83 7.30 12.06 -6.05
C GLN A 83 5.81 11.67 -6.11
N THR A 84 5.50 10.46 -6.58
CA THR A 84 4.12 9.97 -6.70
C THR A 84 3.69 9.11 -5.52
N VAL A 85 4.61 8.85 -4.58
CA VAL A 85 4.39 8.09 -3.35
C VAL A 85 4.10 9.03 -2.19
N CYS A 86 2.97 8.82 -1.53
CA CYS A 86 2.61 9.47 -0.28
C CYS A 86 2.88 8.51 0.88
N LEU A 87 3.85 8.84 1.73
CA LEU A 87 4.04 8.17 3.01
C LEU A 87 3.00 8.71 4.01
N LEU A 88 2.27 7.79 4.64
CA LEU A 88 1.32 8.11 5.69
C LEU A 88 2.08 8.08 7.01
N ASP A 89 2.33 9.26 7.54
CA ASP A 89 3.18 9.48 8.70
C ASP A 89 2.37 10.20 9.81
N PRO A 90 2.17 9.58 10.98
CA PRO A 90 1.52 10.21 12.13
C PRO A 90 2.19 11.50 12.63
N ALA A 91 3.49 11.68 12.36
CA ALA A 91 4.24 12.89 12.71
C ALA A 91 4.18 13.98 11.62
N ALA A 92 3.52 13.73 10.49
CA ALA A 92 3.39 14.70 9.41
C ALA A 92 2.62 15.95 9.86
N THR A 93 3.14 17.12 9.50
CA THR A 93 2.50 18.42 9.80
C THR A 93 1.37 18.79 8.84
N LYS A 94 1.18 18.00 7.77
CA LYS A 94 0.15 18.21 6.76
C LYS A 94 -0.79 17.01 6.71
N GLU A 95 -2.08 17.26 6.87
CA GLU A 95 -3.12 16.25 6.68
C GLU A 95 -3.32 15.88 5.20
N LEU A 96 -3.66 14.61 4.97
CA LEU A 96 -4.07 14.14 3.66
C LEU A 96 -5.43 14.72 3.28
N SER A 97 -5.57 15.22 2.05
CA SER A 97 -6.82 15.80 1.55
C SER A 97 -7.25 15.16 0.23
N PRO A 98 -8.53 15.26 -0.18
CA PRO A 98 -8.98 14.76 -1.48
C PRO A 98 -8.19 15.33 -2.66
N GLY A 99 -7.71 16.59 -2.57
CA GLY A 99 -6.90 17.22 -3.61
C GLY A 99 -5.51 16.58 -3.81
N ASP A 100 -5.01 15.82 -2.83
CA ASP A 100 -3.76 15.07 -2.98
C ASP A 100 -3.95 13.82 -3.85
N GLY A 101 -5.21 13.42 -4.13
CA GLY A 101 -5.55 12.33 -5.03
C GLY A 101 -5.12 12.56 -6.48
N ASP A 102 -4.87 13.79 -6.91
CA ASP A 102 -4.33 14.07 -8.26
C ASP A 102 -2.80 14.05 -8.29
N ARG A 103 -2.16 14.13 -7.12
CA ARG A 103 -0.70 14.22 -6.97
C ARG A 103 -0.06 12.86 -6.75
N PHE A 104 -0.70 12.03 -5.93
CA PHE A 104 -0.16 10.73 -5.54
C PHE A 104 -1.01 9.60 -6.14
N ASN A 105 -0.34 8.59 -6.67
CA ASN A 105 -0.95 7.35 -7.12
C ASN A 105 -0.65 6.18 -6.17
N VAL A 106 0.34 6.32 -5.29
CA VAL A 106 0.77 5.31 -4.32
C VAL A 106 0.65 5.89 -2.91
N PHE A 107 0.06 5.11 -2.01
CA PHE A 107 -0.05 5.44 -0.58
C PHE A 107 0.63 4.34 0.23
N LEU A 108 1.67 4.71 0.96
CA LEU A 108 2.55 3.84 1.72
C LEU A 108 2.20 3.91 3.21
N PHE A 109 1.97 2.74 3.80
CA PHE A 109 1.77 2.51 5.22
C PHE A 109 2.94 1.69 5.76
N GLY A 110 3.51 2.10 6.90
CA GLY A 110 4.44 1.25 7.62
C GLY A 110 3.69 0.05 8.22
N GLY A 111 4.08 -1.17 7.86
CA GLY A 111 3.57 -2.41 8.44
C GLY A 111 4.30 -2.73 9.73
N ILE A 112 4.17 -1.85 10.72
CA ILE A 112 4.57 -2.10 12.10
C ILE A 112 3.33 -2.36 12.94
N LEU A 113 3.34 -3.39 13.77
CA LEU A 113 2.42 -3.47 14.90
C LEU A 113 2.68 -2.24 15.77
N GLY A 114 1.70 -1.33 15.84
CA GLY A 114 1.85 -0.08 16.58
C GLY A 114 2.03 -0.36 18.06
N ASP A 115 3.18 0.03 18.62
CA ASP A 115 3.39 0.06 20.06
C ASP A 115 2.74 1.31 20.69
N ASP A 116 2.40 1.22 21.98
CA ASP A 116 2.02 2.37 22.81
C ASP A 116 3.09 2.59 23.90
N PRO A 117 3.97 3.61 23.80
CA PRO A 117 3.96 4.67 22.79
C PRO A 117 4.60 4.27 21.45
N PRO A 118 4.27 4.96 20.34
CA PRO A 118 4.85 4.70 19.03
C PRO A 118 6.38 4.79 19.02
N ARG A 119 7.04 3.84 18.34
CA ARG A 119 8.49 3.92 18.10
C ARG A 119 8.75 4.89 16.95
N GLY A 120 9.17 6.11 17.26
CA GLY A 120 9.47 7.14 16.26
C GLY A 120 9.20 8.59 16.67
N MET A 121 8.89 8.86 17.94
CA MET A 121 8.91 10.23 18.50
C MET A 121 10.32 10.78 18.65
#